data_AF-A0A7C6K6B9-F1
#
_entry.id   AF-A0A7C6K6B9-F1
#
_cell.length_a   1.000
_cell.length_b   1.000
_cell.length_c   1.000
_cell.angle_alpha   90.00
_cell.angle_beta   90.00
_cell.angle_gamma   90.00
#
_symmetry.space_group_name_H-M   'P 1'
#
loop_
_entity.id
_entity.type
_entity.pdbx_description
1 polymer ?
#
loop_
_entity_poly.entity_id
_entity_poly.type
_entity_poly.pdbx_seq_one_letter_code
_entity_poly.pdbx_strand_id
1 'polypeptide(L)' 'MFDEEQMDDFRQMSKEDLQSKLAELREIMEDMQEQTTFMLRSTGHHIRGVVRKKQERKLKKLEDLVQRLEKELQIR' A
#
# COMPACT_ATOMS: atom_id res chain seq x y z
N MET A 1 -5.68 -3.69 -13.73
CA MET A 1 -4.42 -4.43 -13.55
C MET A 1 -3.42 -3.48 -12.92
N PHE A 2 -2.41 -3.98 -12.21
CA PHE A 2 -1.21 -3.19 -12.04
C PHE A 2 -0.41 -3.37 -13.31
N ASP A 3 -0.02 -2.26 -13.92
CA ASP A 3 0.72 -2.24 -15.17
C ASP A 3 2.11 -2.82 -14.94
N GLU A 4 2.55 -3.71 -15.84
CA GLU A 4 3.89 -4.33 -15.84
C GLU A 4 5.00 -3.30 -15.67
N GLU A 5 4.76 -2.06 -16.10
CA GLU A 5 5.62 -0.89 -15.92
C GLU A 5 6.08 -0.67 -14.46
N GLN A 6 5.20 -0.81 -13.46
CA GLN A 6 5.60 -0.60 -12.06
C GLN A 6 6.54 -1.69 -11.55
N MET A 7 6.38 -2.93 -12.02
CA MET A 7 7.28 -4.03 -11.66
C MET A 7 8.62 -3.90 -12.38
N ASP A 8 8.64 -3.41 -13.62
CA ASP A 8 9.87 -3.11 -14.34
C ASP A 8 10.67 -1.98 -13.67
N ASP A 9 10.00 -0.93 -13.19
CA ASP A 9 10.63 0.12 -12.39
C ASP A 9 11.27 -0.45 -11.11
N PHE A 10 10.57 -1.33 -10.39
CA PHE A 10 11.13 -1.99 -9.20
C PHE A 10 12.34 -2.89 -9.53
N ARG A 11 12.31 -3.57 -10.68
CA ARG A 11 13.46 -4.36 -11.13
C ARG A 11 14.64 -3.50 -11.55
N GLN A 12 14.43 -2.29 -12.04
CA GLN A 12 15.51 -1.37 -12.40
C GLN A 12 16.10 -0.64 -11.18
N MET A 13 15.33 -0.52 -10.09
CA MET A 13 15.79 0.08 -8.83
C MET A 13 16.83 -0.78 -8.08
N SER A 14 17.73 -0.12 -7.34
CA SER A 14 18.70 -0.80 -6.48
C SER A 14 18.04 -1.41 -5.24
N LYS A 15 18.70 -2.36 -4.58
CA LYS A 15 18.17 -3.00 -3.35
C LYS A 15 17.85 -1.98 -2.26
N GLU A 16 18.68 -0.94 -2.11
CA GLU A 16 18.48 0.16 -1.16
C GLU A 16 17.30 1.07 -1.54
N ASP A 17 17.11 1.33 -2.83
CA ASP A 17 15.97 2.10 -3.34
C ASP A 17 14.66 1.33 -3.12
N LEU A 18 14.68 0.02 -3.37
CA LEU A 18 13.54 -0.87 -3.11
C LEU A 18 13.17 -0.91 -1.62
N GLN A 19 14.17 -0.94 -0.73
CA GLN A 19 13.93 -0.88 0.71
C GLN A 19 13.36 0.47 1.14
N SER A 20 13.86 1.58 0.58
CA SER A 20 13.33 2.91 0.85
C SER A 20 11.90 3.07 0.34
N LYS A 21 11.61 2.54 -0.85
CA LYS A 21 10.25 2.51 -1.42
C LYS A 21 9.30 1.67 -0.59
N LEU A 22 9.78 0.54 -0.07
CA LEU A 22 9.02 -0.33 0.80
C LEU A 22 8.71 0.35 2.14
N ALA A 23 9.65 1.12 2.70
CA ALA A 23 9.41 1.94 3.88
C ALA A 23 8.36 3.03 3.62
N GLU A 24 8.50 3.77 2.50
CA GLU A 24 7.52 4.79 2.05
C GLU A 24 6.11 4.18 1.89
N LEU A 25 6.00 3.01 1.27
CA LEU A 25 4.72 2.33 1.08
C LEU A 25 4.09 1.85 2.39
N ARG A 26 4.91 1.43 3.36
CA ARG A 26 4.44 1.04 4.70
C ARG A 26 3.93 2.24 5.48
N GLU A 27 4.64 3.37 5.43
CA GLU A 27 4.20 4.63 6.04
C GLU A 27 2.87 5.10 5.44
N ILE A 28 2.73 5.08 4.11
CA ILE A 28 1.47 5.40 3.43
C ILE A 28 0.34 4.44 3.85
N MET A 29 0.62 3.15 4.03
CA MET A 29 -0.36 2.19 4.53
C MET A 29 -0.82 2.55 5.95
N GLU A 30 0.11 2.88 6.82
CA GLU A 30 -0.14 3.22 8.23
C GLU A 30 -0.97 4.51 8.33
N ASP A 31 -0.60 5.55 7.59
CA ASP A 31 -1.37 6.80 7.45
C ASP A 31 -2.80 6.55 6.95
N MET A 32 -2.96 5.68 5.94
CA MET A 32 -4.29 5.34 5.43
C MET A 32 -5.13 4.57 6.46
N GLN A 33 -4.51 3.70 7.26
CA GLN A 33 -5.18 2.99 8.35
C GLN A 33 -5.57 3.94 9.47
N GLU A 34 -4.69 4.88 9.82
CA GLU A 34 -4.95 5.87 10.85
C GLU A 34 -6.06 6.84 10.39
N GLN A 35 -6.03 7.34 9.16
CA GLN A 35 -7.12 8.15 8.60
C GLN A 35 -8.45 7.39 8.59
N THR A 36 -8.44 6.10 8.23
CA THR A 36 -9.64 5.27 8.26
C THR A 36 -10.17 5.12 9.69
N THR A 37 -9.28 4.88 10.65
CA THR A 37 -9.61 4.73 12.08
C THR A 37 -10.12 6.05 12.68
N PHE A 38 -9.46 7.17 12.33
CA PHE A 38 -9.84 8.51 12.73
C PHE A 38 -11.22 8.85 12.17
N MET A 39 -11.48 8.62 10.88
CA MET A 39 -12.79 8.84 10.29
C MET A 39 -13.87 7.97 10.94
N LEU A 40 -13.57 6.71 11.29
CA LEU A 40 -14.51 5.84 12.01
C LEU A 40 -14.82 6.35 13.43
N ARG A 41 -13.82 6.92 14.13
CA ARG A 41 -13.98 7.45 15.49
C ARG A 41 -14.66 8.81 15.53
N SER A 42 -14.32 9.71 14.61
CA SER A 42 -14.70 11.12 14.66
C SER A 42 -16.11 11.40 14.15
N THR A 43 -16.68 10.56 13.29
CA THR A 43 -18.02 10.81 12.74
C THR A 43 -19.16 10.15 13.52
N GLY A 44 -18.89 9.17 14.40
CA GLY A 44 -19.96 8.32 14.98
C GLY A 44 -20.87 7.68 13.92
N HIS A 45 -20.49 7.75 12.64
CA HIS A 45 -21.30 7.48 11.47
C HIS A 45 -20.50 6.58 10.55
N HIS A 46 -21.11 5.44 10.18
CA HIS A 46 -20.63 4.53 9.16
C HIS A 46 -19.99 5.29 7.99
N ILE A 47 -18.69 5.09 7.79
CA ILE A 47 -18.07 5.37 6.49
C ILE A 47 -18.98 4.70 5.45
N ARG A 48 -19.56 5.47 4.52
CA ARG A 48 -20.43 4.93 3.47
C ARG A 48 -19.75 3.69 2.90
N GLY A 49 -20.46 2.56 2.80
CA GLY A 49 -19.86 1.27 2.43
C GLY A 49 -19.02 1.31 1.14
N VAL A 50 -19.32 2.24 0.23
CA VAL A 50 -18.53 2.53 -0.98
C VAL A 50 -17.14 3.10 -0.66
N VAL A 51 -17.04 4.04 0.28
CA VAL A 51 -15.78 4.65 0.71
C VAL A 51 -14.92 3.63 1.46
N ARG A 52 -15.54 2.86 2.37
CA ARG A 52 -14.88 1.74 3.06
C ARG A 52 -14.34 0.70 2.07
N LYS A 53 -15.15 0.25 1.11
CA LYS A 53 -14.72 -0.68 0.06
C LYS A 53 -13.61 -0.10 -0.82
N LYS A 54 -13.62 1.21 -1.08
CA LYS A 54 -12.57 1.88 -1.86
C LYS A 54 -11.25 1.91 -1.08
N GLN A 55 -11.29 2.17 0.23
CA GLN A 55 -10.12 2.12 1.10
C GLN A 55 -9.61 0.69 1.29
N GLU A 56 -10.48 -0.28 1.58
CA GLU A 56 -10.11 -1.71 1.66
C GLU A 56 -9.46 -2.20 0.36
N ARG A 57 -9.98 -1.80 -0.82
CA ARG A 57 -9.36 -2.12 -2.11
C ARG A 57 -7.99 -1.47 -2.29
N LYS A 58 -7.80 -0.24 -1.81
CA LYS A 58 -6.50 0.44 -1.87
C LYS A 58 -5.48 -0.20 -0.92
N LEU A 59 -5.89 -0.52 0.30
CA LEU A 59 -5.05 -1.23 1.28
C LEU A 59 -4.63 -2.59 0.75
N LYS A 60 -5.57 -3.39 0.25
CA LYS A 60 -5.25 -4.71 -0.33
C LYS A 60 -4.29 -4.62 -1.52
N LYS A 61 -4.44 -3.56 -2.33
CA LYS A 61 -3.53 -3.28 -3.44
C LYS A 61 -2.13 -2.91 -2.96
N LEU A 62 -2.01 -2.12 -1.90
CA LEU A 62 -0.74 -1.77 -1.28
C LEU A 62 -0.08 -3.01 -0.63
N GLU A 63 -0.85 -3.84 0.08
CA GLU A 63 -0.36 -5.11 0.65
C GLU A 63 0.18 -6.04 -0.44
N ASP A 64 -0.56 -6.25 -1.52
CA ASP A 64 -0.11 -7.08 -2.65
C ASP A 64 1.20 -6.55 -3.24
N LEU A 65 1.37 -5.22 -3.27
CA LEU A 65 2.56 -4.56 -3.83
C LEU A 65 3.76 -4.69 -2.89
N VAL A 66 3.56 -4.49 -1.58
CA VAL A 66 4.58 -4.73 -0.55
C VAL A 66 5.02 -6.19 -0.55
N GLN A 67 4.08 -7.14 -0.61
CA GLN A 67 4.43 -8.57 -0.66
C GLN A 67 5.22 -8.96 -1.91
N ARG A 68 4.91 -8.36 -3.06
CA ARG A 68 5.68 -8.59 -4.30
C ARG A 68 7.08 -8.01 -4.20
N LEU A 69 7.20 -6.78 -3.70
CA LEU A 69 8.48 -6.12 -3.43
C LEU A 69 9.33 -6.92 -2.44
N GLU A 70 8.76 -7.41 -1.35
CA GLU A 70 9.45 -8.25 -0.36
C GLU A 70 9.95 -9.56 -0.99
N LYS A 71 9.11 -10.22 -1.78
CA LYS A 71 9.51 -11.43 -2.52
C LYS A 71 10.63 -11.15 -3.50
N GLU A 72 10.56 -10.05 -4.24
CA GLU A 72 11.60 -9.67 -5.19
C GLU A 72 12.92 -9.31 -4.49
N LEU A 73 12.85 -8.61 -3.36
CA LEU A 73 13.99 -8.35 -2.46
C LEU A 73 14.59 -9.60 -1.84
N GLN A 74 13.78 -10.64 -1.62
CA GLN A 74 14.22 -11.92 -1.06
C GLN A 74 14.87 -12.83 -2.12
N ILE A 75 14.44 -12.70 -3.38
CA ILE A 75 15.03 -13.40 -4.53
C ILE A 75 16.37 -12.77 -4.95
N ARG A 76 16.57 -11.46 -4.70
CA ARG A 76 17.81 -10.70 -4.94
C ARG A 76 18.82 -10.78 -3.80
#